data_AF-H1VWE7-F1
#
_entry.id   AF-H1VWE7-F1
#
_cell.length_a   1.000
_cell.length_b   1.000
_cell.length_c   1.000
_cell.angle_alpha   90.00
_cell.angle_beta   90.00
_cell.angle_gamma   90.00
#
_symmetry.space_group_name_H-M   'P 1'
#
loop_
_entity.id
_entity.type
_entity.pdbx_description
1 polymer ?
#
loop_
_entity_poly.entity_id
_entity_poly.type
_entity_poly.pdbx_seq_one_letter_code
_entity_poly.pdbx_strand_id
1 'polypeptide(L)'
;MRADKLEGPWSQPFFVAPAYTRTFSTQSGFSWRIKGTKKTTYLYMADQWDMKTLWESRNVWLPMEIDEKEGSLKVIWHDIYDLDVKTGVWKPIRGKTYTSKYAKTSGAAFLQEATFGSYNVIATGIYGNDSTITFEVDGQGQDQWVSFYHQNIDDMGFGDQPYGQPDRINGTWQLRRISSVVVNGDNSTVHTLYQKDTHKGIILSTPLLLPLKKGKNQITVGGLYNGFDYKGADLDRLVVYPPEGGREKRSLMEKLGLW
;
A
#
# COMPACT_ATOMS: atom_id res chain seq x y z
N MET A 1 -5.79 -15.20 -18.29
CA MET A 1 -6.21 -16.06 -19.42
C MET A 1 -7.61 -15.65 -19.84
N ARG A 2 -7.97 -15.80 -21.12
CA ARG A 2 -9.33 -15.53 -21.65
C ARG A 2 -9.77 -16.64 -22.62
N ALA A 3 -11.07 -16.82 -22.76
CA ALA A 3 -11.70 -17.68 -23.76
C ALA A 3 -13.14 -17.20 -24.03
N ASP A 4 -13.66 -17.43 -25.24
CA ASP A 4 -15.05 -17.10 -25.61
C ASP A 4 -16.06 -18.15 -25.11
N LYS A 5 -15.55 -19.33 -24.69
CA LYS A 5 -16.31 -20.42 -24.10
C LYS A 5 -15.57 -20.99 -22.90
N LEU A 6 -16.31 -21.59 -21.97
CA LEU A 6 -15.70 -22.18 -20.76
C LEU A 6 -14.76 -23.34 -21.10
N GLU A 7 -15.07 -24.13 -22.13
CA GLU A 7 -14.22 -25.21 -22.63
C GLU A 7 -12.94 -24.73 -23.34
N GLY A 8 -12.81 -23.43 -23.63
CA GLY A 8 -11.69 -22.87 -24.35
C GLY A 8 -11.87 -22.82 -25.88
N PRO A 9 -10.77 -22.68 -26.64
CA PRO A 9 -9.37 -22.66 -26.18
C PRO A 9 -9.05 -21.43 -25.32
N TRP A 10 -8.24 -21.63 -24.27
CA TRP A 10 -7.79 -20.55 -23.39
C TRP A 10 -6.51 -19.90 -23.92
N SER A 11 -6.42 -18.56 -23.80
CA SER A 11 -5.18 -17.82 -24.06
C SER A 11 -4.08 -18.22 -23.08
N GLN A 12 -2.82 -17.93 -23.44
CA GLN A 12 -1.71 -17.97 -22.49
C GLN A 12 -1.98 -17.06 -21.28
N PRO A 13 -1.45 -17.39 -20.09
CA PRO A 13 -1.55 -16.54 -18.92
C PRO A 13 -0.73 -15.25 -19.11
N PHE A 14 -1.15 -14.19 -18.42
CA PHE A 14 -0.51 -12.88 -18.43
C PHE A 14 -0.66 -12.23 -17.06
N PHE A 15 0.22 -11.29 -16.73
CA PHE A 15 0.13 -10.53 -15.49
C PHE A 15 -1.08 -9.58 -15.51
N VAL A 16 -1.78 -9.53 -14.39
CA VAL A 16 -2.91 -8.60 -14.18
C VAL A 16 -2.53 -7.39 -13.32
N ALA A 17 -1.30 -7.37 -12.80
CA ALA A 17 -0.72 -6.27 -12.03
C ALA A 17 0.73 -6.09 -12.47
N PRO A 18 1.41 -4.97 -12.15
CA PRO A 18 2.81 -4.81 -12.47
C PRO A 18 3.64 -5.98 -11.93
N ALA A 19 4.59 -6.46 -12.75
CA ALA A 19 5.45 -7.58 -12.40
C ALA A 19 6.17 -7.33 -11.06
N TYR A 20 6.48 -8.40 -10.32
CA TYR A 20 7.17 -8.38 -9.02
C TYR A 20 6.42 -7.68 -7.88
N THR A 21 5.21 -7.15 -8.11
CA THR A 21 4.30 -6.75 -7.02
C THR A 21 3.60 -7.93 -6.38
N ARG A 22 3.59 -9.10 -7.05
CA ARG A 22 2.83 -10.30 -6.66
C ARG A 22 1.35 -9.97 -6.45
N THR A 23 0.78 -9.29 -7.45
CA THR A 23 -0.57 -8.73 -7.43
C THR A 23 -0.79 -7.86 -6.19
N PHE A 24 0.17 -6.95 -5.95
CA PHE A 24 0.22 -6.07 -4.76
C PHE A 24 0.27 -6.84 -3.43
N SER A 25 1.00 -7.95 -3.40
CA SER A 25 1.10 -8.88 -2.28
C SER A 25 -0.28 -9.43 -1.86
N THR A 26 -1.08 -9.85 -2.84
CA THR A 26 -2.41 -10.41 -2.60
C THR A 26 -2.66 -11.66 -3.43
N GLN A 27 -3.58 -12.49 -2.96
CA GLN A 27 -4.08 -13.65 -3.71
C GLN A 27 -5.57 -13.44 -4.02
N SER A 28 -5.95 -13.64 -5.28
CA SER A 28 -7.35 -13.51 -5.72
C SER A 28 -8.25 -14.49 -4.98
N GLY A 29 -9.33 -13.99 -4.37
CA GLY A 29 -10.37 -14.82 -3.77
C GLY A 29 -11.67 -14.80 -4.57
N PHE A 30 -12.08 -13.61 -5.04
CA PHE A 30 -13.33 -13.44 -5.79
C PHE A 30 -13.25 -12.27 -6.78
N SER A 31 -14.13 -12.29 -7.78
CA SER A 31 -14.36 -11.15 -8.67
C SER A 31 -15.83 -10.73 -8.61
N TRP A 32 -16.11 -9.51 -8.17
CA TRP A 32 -17.49 -9.04 -8.02
C TRP A 32 -17.89 -8.10 -9.15
N ARG A 33 -19.00 -8.38 -9.83
CA ARG A 33 -19.56 -7.53 -10.89
C ARG A 33 -20.63 -6.61 -10.33
N ILE A 34 -20.39 -5.30 -10.39
CA ILE A 34 -21.32 -4.25 -10.00
C ILE A 34 -21.95 -3.67 -11.26
N LYS A 35 -23.24 -3.98 -11.48
CA LYS A 35 -24.03 -3.41 -12.58
C LYS A 35 -24.58 -2.04 -12.16
N GLY A 36 -23.78 -1.00 -12.34
CA GLY A 36 -24.19 0.36 -12.06
C GLY A 36 -25.05 0.97 -13.16
N THR A 37 -25.77 2.05 -12.83
CA THR A 37 -26.58 2.80 -13.81
C THR A 37 -25.77 3.57 -14.84
N LYS A 38 -24.48 3.85 -14.58
CA LYS A 38 -23.58 4.58 -15.49
C LYS A 38 -22.49 3.68 -16.09
N LYS A 39 -21.91 2.79 -15.29
CA LYS A 39 -20.92 1.82 -15.78
C LYS A 39 -21.01 0.51 -15.01
N THR A 40 -20.59 -0.59 -15.65
CA THR A 40 -20.31 -1.84 -14.94
C THR A 40 -18.88 -1.79 -14.41
N THR A 41 -18.70 -2.00 -13.11
CA THR A 41 -17.39 -2.10 -12.47
C THR A 41 -17.18 -3.53 -11.99
N TYR A 42 -15.97 -4.05 -12.22
CA TYR A 42 -15.54 -5.32 -11.67
C TYR A 42 -14.55 -5.05 -10.54
N LEU A 43 -14.76 -5.67 -9.39
CA LEU A 43 -13.84 -5.61 -8.26
C LEU A 43 -13.04 -6.91 -8.18
N TYR A 44 -11.73 -6.76 -8.14
CA TYR A 44 -10.78 -7.76 -7.66
C TYR A 44 -10.88 -7.79 -6.14
N MET A 45 -11.39 -8.89 -5.57
CA MET A 45 -11.47 -9.07 -4.13
C MET A 45 -10.45 -10.13 -3.72
N ALA A 46 -9.49 -9.73 -2.92
CA ALA A 46 -8.34 -10.55 -2.62
C ALA A 46 -7.94 -10.48 -1.16
N ASP A 47 -7.23 -11.52 -0.75
CA ASP A 47 -6.67 -11.66 0.57
C ASP A 47 -5.17 -11.33 0.52
N GLN A 48 -4.76 -10.41 1.39
CA GLN A 48 -3.38 -10.26 1.78
C GLN A 48 -3.15 -11.11 3.03
N TRP A 49 -2.80 -12.39 2.80
CA TRP A 49 -2.63 -13.37 3.85
C TRP A 49 -1.52 -13.02 4.83
N ASP A 50 -1.74 -13.34 6.10
CA ASP A 50 -0.71 -13.32 7.14
C ASP A 50 -0.52 -14.69 7.77
N MET A 51 0.50 -15.41 7.30
CA MET A 51 0.75 -16.79 7.75
C MET A 51 1.08 -16.89 9.25
N LYS A 52 1.65 -15.84 9.86
CA LYS A 52 2.03 -15.86 11.28
C LYS A 52 0.82 -15.61 12.18
N THR A 53 -0.07 -14.71 11.76
CA THR A 53 -1.26 -14.33 12.51
C THR A 53 -2.43 -14.19 11.54
N LEU A 54 -3.14 -15.29 11.27
CA LEU A 54 -4.18 -15.33 10.22
C LEU A 54 -5.27 -14.27 10.40
N TRP A 55 -5.61 -13.90 11.64
CA TRP A 55 -6.59 -12.83 11.94
C TRP A 55 -6.11 -11.42 11.56
N GLU A 56 -4.82 -11.22 11.29
CA GLU A 56 -4.26 -9.98 10.75
C GLU A 56 -4.25 -9.94 9.21
N SER A 57 -4.75 -10.98 8.55
CA SER A 57 -4.94 -10.96 7.10
C SER A 57 -5.88 -9.82 6.71
N ARG A 58 -5.60 -9.17 5.57
CA ARG A 58 -6.34 -7.99 5.11
C ARG A 58 -7.09 -8.28 3.82
N ASN A 59 -8.25 -7.64 3.70
CA ASN A 59 -9.00 -7.60 2.46
C ASN A 59 -8.47 -6.46 1.59
N VAL A 60 -8.12 -6.77 0.34
CA VAL A 60 -7.68 -5.79 -0.65
C VAL A 60 -8.64 -5.84 -1.83
N TRP A 61 -9.49 -4.82 -1.94
CA TRP A 61 -10.50 -4.75 -2.97
C TRP A 61 -10.19 -3.62 -3.93
N LEU A 62 -9.92 -3.97 -5.19
CA LEU A 62 -9.42 -3.03 -6.20
C LEU A 62 -10.29 -3.08 -7.45
N PRO A 63 -10.51 -1.94 -8.14
CA PRO A 63 -11.16 -1.96 -9.43
C PRO A 63 -10.31 -2.69 -10.46
N MET A 64 -10.99 -3.39 -11.38
CA MET A 64 -10.38 -3.99 -12.56
C MET A 64 -10.75 -3.21 -13.81
N GLU A 65 -9.76 -2.97 -14.66
CA GLU A 65 -9.92 -2.52 -16.03
C GLU A 65 -9.84 -3.74 -16.96
N ILE A 66 -10.87 -3.91 -17.77
CA ILE A 66 -10.97 -5.00 -18.76
C ILE A 66 -11.05 -4.35 -20.13
N ASP A 67 -10.07 -4.64 -20.99
CA ASP A 67 -10.09 -4.24 -22.39
C ASP A 67 -10.33 -5.49 -23.25
N GLU A 68 -11.55 -5.63 -23.75
CA GLU A 68 -11.95 -6.77 -24.58
C GLU A 68 -11.23 -6.79 -25.94
N LYS A 69 -10.92 -5.61 -26.49
CA LYS A 69 -10.28 -5.45 -27.80
C LYS A 69 -8.81 -5.83 -27.72
N GLU A 70 -8.10 -5.38 -26.68
CA GLU A 70 -6.73 -5.80 -26.40
C GLU A 70 -6.66 -7.21 -25.77
N GLY A 71 -7.77 -7.68 -25.18
CA GLY A 71 -7.80 -8.92 -24.42
C GLY A 71 -7.02 -8.85 -23.11
N SER A 72 -6.96 -7.68 -22.50
CA SER A 72 -6.19 -7.42 -21.29
C SER A 72 -7.09 -7.20 -20.08
N LEU A 73 -6.57 -7.56 -18.90
CA LEU A 73 -7.17 -7.29 -17.61
C LEU A 73 -6.10 -6.70 -16.71
N LYS A 74 -6.41 -5.58 -16.06
CA LYS A 74 -5.52 -4.90 -15.11
C LYS A 74 -6.24 -4.64 -13.79
N VAL A 75 -5.64 -5.07 -12.69
CA VAL A 75 -6.02 -4.69 -11.33
C VAL A 75 -5.36 -3.34 -11.05
N ILE A 76 -6.17 -2.32 -10.74
CA ILE A 76 -5.70 -0.95 -10.59
C ILE A 76 -5.51 -0.62 -9.12
N TRP A 77 -4.26 -0.42 -8.70
CA TRP A 77 -3.95 -0.06 -7.32
C TRP A 77 -4.40 1.36 -7.00
N HIS A 78 -5.22 1.48 -5.96
CA HIS A 78 -5.55 2.73 -5.29
C HIS A 78 -5.61 2.48 -3.80
N ASP A 79 -4.78 3.18 -3.02
CA ASP A 79 -4.82 3.05 -1.55
C ASP A 79 -6.20 3.43 -1.01
N ILE A 80 -6.75 4.53 -1.56
CA ILE A 80 -8.05 5.09 -1.18
C ILE A 80 -8.78 5.49 -2.46
N TYR A 81 -10.01 5.01 -2.61
CA TYR A 81 -10.91 5.37 -3.72
C TYR A 81 -12.35 5.39 -3.22
N ASP A 82 -13.18 6.21 -3.86
CA ASP A 82 -14.63 6.17 -3.69
C ASP A 82 -15.24 5.25 -4.74
N LEU A 83 -16.27 4.48 -4.35
CA LEU A 83 -17.09 3.68 -5.24
C LEU A 83 -18.57 3.93 -4.93
N ASP A 84 -19.29 4.46 -5.91
CA ASP A 84 -20.75 4.50 -5.86
C ASP A 84 -21.32 3.22 -6.48
N VAL A 85 -21.81 2.33 -5.62
CA VAL A 85 -22.38 1.04 -6.05
C VAL A 85 -23.66 1.17 -6.88
N LYS A 86 -24.39 2.30 -6.79
CA LYS A 86 -25.61 2.53 -7.59
C LYS A 86 -25.24 2.90 -9.02
N THR A 87 -24.28 3.80 -9.19
CA THR A 87 -23.84 4.22 -10.54
C THR A 87 -22.76 3.31 -11.12
N GLY A 88 -22.08 2.54 -10.28
CA GLY A 88 -20.91 1.73 -10.60
C GLY A 88 -19.65 2.58 -10.82
N VAL A 89 -19.71 3.90 -10.63
CA VAL A 89 -18.57 4.79 -10.84
C VAL A 89 -17.65 4.73 -9.63
N TRP A 90 -16.35 4.56 -9.89
CA TRP A 90 -15.30 4.70 -8.90
C TRP A 90 -14.33 5.79 -9.31
N LYS A 91 -13.69 6.44 -8.33
CA LYS A 91 -12.65 7.45 -8.54
C LYS A 91 -11.56 7.35 -7.46
N PRO A 92 -10.27 7.52 -7.80
CA PRO A 92 -9.22 7.57 -6.80
C PRO A 92 -9.32 8.85 -5.97
N ILE A 93 -9.00 8.78 -4.68
CA ILE A 93 -8.86 9.97 -3.84
C ILE A 93 -7.43 10.48 -3.91
N ARG A 94 -7.24 11.78 -4.09
CA ARG A 94 -5.92 12.39 -4.19
C ARG A 94 -5.45 12.85 -2.82
N GLY A 95 -4.37 12.25 -2.33
CA GLY A 95 -3.68 12.72 -1.13
C GLY A 95 -2.50 13.63 -1.42
N LYS A 96 -1.99 14.28 -0.38
CA LYS A 96 -0.74 15.06 -0.41
C LYS A 96 0.44 14.15 -0.07
N THR A 97 1.48 14.19 -0.90
CA THR A 97 2.68 13.37 -0.74
C THR A 97 3.73 14.06 0.13
N TYR A 98 4.36 13.29 1.01
CA TYR A 98 5.47 13.69 1.89
C TYR A 98 6.60 12.67 1.75
N THR A 99 7.71 13.04 1.12
CA THR A 99 8.79 12.09 0.80
C THR A 99 9.83 11.99 1.91
N SER A 100 10.44 10.80 2.03
CA SER A 100 11.48 10.49 3.02
C SER A 100 12.69 11.43 2.93
N LYS A 101 12.98 11.97 1.73
CA LYS A 101 14.01 13.00 1.51
C LYS A 101 13.96 14.16 2.50
N TYR A 102 12.77 14.55 2.95
CA TYR A 102 12.56 15.68 3.85
C TYR A 102 12.21 15.25 5.28
N ALA A 103 12.18 13.95 5.55
CA ALA A 103 11.96 13.42 6.89
C ALA A 103 13.20 13.59 7.77
N LYS A 104 12.98 13.71 9.08
CA LYS A 104 14.06 13.72 10.07
C LYS A 104 14.36 12.30 10.50
N THR A 105 15.62 11.98 10.72
CA THR A 105 16.04 10.68 11.23
C THR A 105 16.59 10.82 12.66
N SER A 106 16.50 9.75 13.43
CA SER A 106 17.10 9.62 14.76
C SER A 106 17.79 8.27 14.90
N GLY A 107 18.79 8.19 15.79
CA GLY A 107 19.53 6.96 16.07
C GLY A 107 20.34 6.51 14.85
N ALA A 108 20.15 5.24 14.46
CA ALA A 108 20.85 4.65 13.32
C ALA A 108 20.10 4.80 11.99
N ALA A 109 18.92 5.43 11.98
CA ALA A 109 18.12 5.59 10.78
C ALA A 109 18.75 6.65 9.87
N PHE A 110 18.76 6.37 8.56
CA PHE A 110 19.42 7.23 7.58
C PHE A 110 18.71 7.18 6.23
N LEU A 111 19.07 8.12 5.36
CA LEU A 111 18.61 8.19 3.98
C LEU A 111 19.59 7.44 3.07
N GLN A 112 19.13 6.36 2.45
CA GLN A 112 19.91 5.53 1.54
C GLN A 112 19.59 5.86 0.09
N GLU A 113 20.60 5.83 -0.78
CA GLU A 113 20.39 5.90 -2.23
C GLU A 113 19.51 4.74 -2.72
N ALA A 114 18.46 5.07 -3.46
CA ALA A 114 17.51 4.12 -4.01
C ALA A 114 16.91 4.67 -5.29
N THR A 115 17.41 4.26 -6.45
CA THR A 115 16.97 4.76 -7.78
C THR A 115 15.49 4.54 -8.08
N PHE A 116 14.85 3.60 -7.38
CA PHE A 116 13.41 3.34 -7.45
C PHE A 116 12.58 4.20 -6.49
N GLY A 117 13.22 4.83 -5.50
CA GLY A 117 12.59 5.70 -4.52
C GLY A 117 12.34 7.11 -5.05
N SER A 118 11.41 7.81 -4.42
CA SER A 118 11.12 9.21 -4.69
C SER A 118 12.36 10.05 -4.44
N TYR A 119 12.81 10.82 -5.45
CA TYR A 119 14.07 11.56 -5.41
C TYR A 119 15.32 10.70 -5.25
N ASN A 120 15.28 9.45 -5.73
CA ASN A 120 16.38 8.49 -5.67
C ASN A 120 16.84 8.17 -4.23
N VAL A 121 15.94 8.26 -3.25
CA VAL A 121 16.26 8.05 -1.85
C VAL A 121 15.15 7.28 -1.14
N ILE A 122 15.52 6.49 -0.14
CA ILE A 122 14.60 5.80 0.77
C ILE A 122 15.13 5.91 2.19
N ALA A 123 14.24 6.07 3.18
CA ALA A 123 14.65 6.01 4.57
C ALA A 123 14.76 4.56 5.05
N THR A 124 15.88 4.21 5.67
CA THR A 124 16.16 2.86 6.18
C THR A 124 16.78 2.93 7.58
N GLY A 125 17.14 1.76 8.14
CA GLY A 125 17.69 1.63 9.49
C GLY A 125 16.65 1.82 10.60
N ILE A 126 15.36 1.71 10.28
CA ILE A 126 14.27 1.84 11.26
C ILE A 126 14.28 0.63 12.19
N TYR A 127 14.46 0.86 13.49
CA TYR A 127 14.62 -0.21 14.47
C TYR A 127 14.23 0.23 15.88
N GLY A 128 13.33 -0.52 16.52
CA GLY A 128 12.85 -0.23 17.87
C GLY A 128 12.34 1.21 18.02
N ASN A 129 12.52 1.78 19.21
CA ASN A 129 12.08 3.14 19.51
C ASN A 129 13.19 4.20 19.35
N ASP A 130 14.45 3.77 19.17
CA ASP A 130 15.61 4.66 19.17
C ASP A 130 16.03 5.08 17.76
N SER A 131 15.76 4.22 16.77
CA SER A 131 16.13 4.42 15.37
C SER A 131 14.88 4.67 14.52
N THR A 132 14.53 5.93 14.32
CA THR A 132 13.21 6.35 13.83
C THR A 132 13.27 7.36 12.69
N ILE A 133 12.17 7.47 11.96
CA ILE A 133 11.95 8.46 10.90
C ILE A 133 10.71 9.28 11.22
N THR A 134 10.83 10.61 11.20
CA THR A 134 9.73 11.53 11.49
C THR A 134 9.38 12.38 10.28
N PHE A 135 8.13 12.30 9.84
CA PHE A 135 7.55 13.13 8.79
C PHE A 135 6.74 14.27 9.40
N GLU A 136 6.89 15.49 8.87
CA GLU A 136 5.98 16.60 9.17
C GLU A 136 4.90 16.68 8.10
N VAL A 137 3.64 16.49 8.50
CA VAL A 137 2.47 16.44 7.61
C VAL A 137 1.41 17.47 7.98
N ASP A 138 0.54 17.82 7.04
CA ASP A 138 -0.58 18.72 7.30
C ASP A 138 -1.85 17.91 7.59
N GLY A 139 -2.49 18.18 8.72
CA GLY A 139 -3.76 17.61 9.12
C GLY A 139 -4.90 18.61 9.05
N GLN A 140 -6.12 18.07 8.99
CA GLN A 140 -7.38 18.82 8.86
C GLN A 140 -8.22 18.82 10.15
N GLY A 141 -7.70 18.25 11.25
CA GLY A 141 -8.38 18.21 12.55
C GLY A 141 -9.39 17.08 12.68
N GLN A 142 -9.21 16.00 11.90
CA GLN A 142 -10.06 14.81 11.85
C GLN A 142 -9.18 13.60 11.55
N ASP A 143 -9.75 12.42 11.70
CA ASP A 143 -9.13 11.19 11.26
C ASP A 143 -8.91 11.23 9.75
N GLN A 144 -7.69 10.89 9.33
CA GLN A 144 -7.28 10.90 7.93
C GLN A 144 -6.54 9.63 7.59
N TRP A 145 -6.86 9.06 6.44
CA TRP A 145 -6.07 7.98 5.88
C TRP A 145 -4.67 8.48 5.53
N VAL A 146 -3.67 7.71 5.94
CA VAL A 146 -2.25 7.94 5.64
C VAL A 146 -1.68 6.64 5.10
N SER A 147 -1.27 6.65 3.84
CA SER A 147 -0.60 5.50 3.20
C SER A 147 0.89 5.61 3.35
N PHE A 148 1.51 4.56 3.88
CA PHE A 148 2.94 4.42 4.07
C PHE A 148 3.48 3.59 2.91
N TYR A 149 4.26 4.22 2.03
CA TYR A 149 4.88 3.55 0.90
C TYR A 149 6.23 2.99 1.34
N HIS A 150 6.40 1.67 1.24
CA HIS A 150 7.53 0.96 1.83
C HIS A 150 8.14 -0.08 0.91
N GLN A 151 9.39 -0.43 1.24
CA GLN A 151 10.08 -1.60 0.75
C GLN A 151 10.44 -2.52 1.92
N ASN A 152 10.21 -3.82 1.78
CA ASN A 152 10.69 -4.83 2.72
C ASN A 152 11.26 -6.04 1.97
N ILE A 153 12.57 -6.06 1.78
CA ILE A 153 13.24 -7.09 0.97
C ILE A 153 13.60 -8.38 1.76
N ASP A 154 13.06 -8.57 2.96
CA ASP A 154 13.42 -9.72 3.81
C ASP A 154 12.95 -11.05 3.24
N ASP A 155 12.06 -11.02 2.25
CA ASP A 155 11.70 -12.18 1.45
C ASP A 155 12.83 -12.64 0.51
N MET A 156 13.79 -11.76 0.19
CA MET A 156 14.94 -12.06 -0.66
C MET A 156 14.58 -12.63 -2.06
N GLY A 157 13.34 -12.45 -2.51
CA GLY A 157 12.81 -13.00 -3.77
C GLY A 157 12.28 -14.44 -3.66
N PHE A 158 12.22 -15.02 -2.45
CA PHE A 158 11.67 -16.36 -2.24
C PHE A 158 10.15 -16.43 -2.39
N GLY A 159 9.44 -15.33 -2.27
CA GLY A 159 7.99 -15.24 -2.44
C GLY A 159 7.56 -15.42 -3.90
N ASP A 160 8.50 -15.41 -4.84
CA ASP A 160 8.28 -15.83 -6.22
C ASP A 160 8.47 -17.35 -6.43
N GLN A 161 8.92 -18.09 -5.40
CA GLN A 161 9.13 -19.54 -5.45
C GLN A 161 7.95 -20.34 -4.87
N PRO A 162 7.63 -21.52 -5.44
CA PRO A 162 6.63 -22.42 -4.87
C PRO A 162 7.01 -22.80 -3.43
N TYR A 163 6.09 -22.58 -2.49
CA TYR A 163 6.25 -22.89 -1.06
C TYR A 163 7.43 -22.17 -0.37
N GLY A 164 8.04 -21.15 -0.99
CA GLY A 164 9.24 -20.50 -0.44
C GLY A 164 10.42 -21.48 -0.24
N GLN A 165 10.43 -22.61 -0.95
CA GLN A 165 11.46 -23.64 -0.83
C GLN A 165 12.35 -23.72 -2.08
N PRO A 166 13.65 -24.03 -1.91
CA PRO A 166 14.32 -24.35 -0.65
C PRO A 166 14.91 -23.10 0.02
N ASP A 167 14.83 -23.02 1.35
CA ASP A 167 15.80 -22.25 2.13
C ASP A 167 17.19 -22.90 1.94
N ARG A 168 17.94 -22.40 0.96
CA ARG A 168 19.26 -22.95 0.58
C ARG A 168 20.39 -22.45 1.49
N ILE A 169 20.14 -21.54 2.43
CA ILE A 169 21.20 -20.87 3.22
C ILE A 169 20.83 -20.71 4.71
N ASN A 170 19.94 -21.54 5.27
CA ASN A 170 19.52 -21.41 6.68
C ASN A 170 19.04 -19.97 7.00
N GLY A 171 18.34 -19.36 6.03
CA GLY A 171 17.93 -17.97 6.04
C GLY A 171 16.67 -17.78 6.87
N THR A 172 16.69 -16.81 7.77
CA THR A 172 15.52 -16.36 8.53
C THR A 172 14.63 -15.47 7.66
N TRP A 173 14.02 -16.06 6.64
CA TRP A 173 13.06 -15.40 5.75
C TRP A 173 11.91 -14.75 6.54
N GLN A 174 11.58 -13.49 6.24
CA GLN A 174 10.52 -12.76 6.92
C GLN A 174 9.50 -12.16 5.95
N LEU A 175 8.26 -12.64 6.03
CA LEU A 175 7.11 -12.15 5.24
C LEU A 175 6.57 -10.77 5.64
N ARG A 176 7.05 -10.23 6.76
CA ARG A 176 6.62 -8.91 7.21
C ARG A 176 7.60 -8.30 8.19
N ARG A 177 7.66 -6.99 8.16
CA ARG A 177 8.13 -6.14 9.25
C ARG A 177 6.93 -5.47 9.90
N ILE A 178 7.10 -4.99 11.12
CA ILE A 178 6.06 -4.27 11.85
C ILE A 178 6.69 -2.97 12.36
N SER A 179 6.07 -1.85 12.02
CA SER A 179 6.51 -0.53 12.49
C SER A 179 5.55 0.04 13.52
N SER A 180 6.09 0.78 14.48
CA SER A 180 5.32 1.65 15.36
C SER A 180 5.07 2.96 14.64
N VAL A 181 3.84 3.49 14.74
CA VAL A 181 3.50 4.82 14.23
C VAL A 181 2.94 5.63 15.38
N VAL A 182 3.66 6.70 15.74
CA VAL A 182 3.32 7.63 16.81
C VAL A 182 3.02 9.00 16.23
N VAL A 183 1.83 9.52 16.52
CA VAL A 183 1.37 10.82 16.05
C VAL A 183 1.61 11.87 17.13
N ASN A 184 2.30 12.96 16.76
CA ASN A 184 2.58 14.11 17.63
C ASN A 184 3.25 13.75 18.97
N GLY A 185 4.05 12.68 19.00
CA GLY A 185 4.74 12.21 20.20
C GLY A 185 3.82 11.59 21.26
N ASP A 186 2.56 11.28 20.91
CA ASP A 186 1.62 10.63 21.82
C ASP A 186 1.94 9.13 21.97
N ASN A 187 2.87 8.82 22.87
CA ASN A 187 3.26 7.45 23.16
C ASN A 187 2.18 6.64 23.90
N SER A 188 1.06 7.26 24.30
CA SER A 188 -0.09 6.52 24.85
C SER A 188 -0.87 5.77 23.76
N THR A 189 -0.73 6.20 22.51
CA THR A 189 -1.38 5.59 21.34
C THR A 189 -0.32 5.22 20.30
N VAL A 190 0.05 3.94 20.25
CA VAL A 190 0.96 3.40 19.23
C VAL A 190 0.14 2.66 18.17
N HIS A 191 0.12 3.20 16.96
CA HIS A 191 -0.51 2.51 15.83
C HIS A 191 0.44 1.45 15.27
N THR A 192 -0.08 0.27 14.97
CA THR A 192 0.70 -0.85 14.44
C THR A 192 0.60 -0.86 12.91
N LEU A 193 1.74 -0.68 12.23
CA LEU A 193 1.83 -0.71 10.77
C LEU A 193 2.45 -2.04 10.31
N TYR A 194 1.63 -2.91 9.72
CA TYR A 194 2.08 -4.17 9.15
C TYR A 194 2.62 -3.97 7.74
N GLN A 195 3.92 -4.20 7.54
CA GLN A 195 4.60 -3.94 6.27
C GLN A 195 5.02 -5.26 5.64
N LYS A 196 4.19 -5.75 4.73
CA LYS A 196 4.47 -6.97 3.96
C LYS A 196 5.76 -6.86 3.20
N ASP A 197 6.40 -8.00 3.02
CA ASP A 197 7.55 -8.13 2.16
C ASP A 197 7.23 -7.64 0.74
N THR A 198 8.27 -7.17 0.05
CA THR A 198 8.26 -6.67 -1.31
C THR A 198 9.47 -7.24 -2.04
N HIS A 199 9.39 -7.28 -3.37
CA HIS A 199 10.59 -7.57 -4.15
C HIS A 199 11.56 -6.37 -4.08
N LYS A 200 12.86 -6.61 -4.26
CA LYS A 200 13.87 -5.55 -4.37
C LYS A 200 13.48 -4.55 -5.46
N GLY A 201 13.51 -3.26 -5.12
CA GLY A 201 13.12 -2.17 -6.00
C GLY A 201 11.62 -1.96 -6.17
N ILE A 202 10.78 -2.77 -5.51
CA ILE A 202 9.32 -2.65 -5.55
C ILE A 202 8.82 -1.99 -4.27
N ILE A 203 8.10 -0.89 -4.46
CA ILE A 203 7.38 -0.17 -3.40
C ILE A 203 5.93 -0.63 -3.40
N LEU A 204 5.46 -1.10 -2.24
CA LEU A 204 4.04 -1.27 -1.94
C LEU A 204 3.62 -0.23 -0.90
N SER A 205 2.35 -0.23 -0.53
CA SER A 205 1.83 0.69 0.48
C SER A 205 0.89 0.01 1.46
N THR A 206 0.80 0.59 2.65
CA THR A 206 -0.14 0.18 3.69
C THR A 206 -0.79 1.41 4.32
N PRO A 207 -2.13 1.53 4.30
CA PRO A 207 -2.84 2.65 4.90
C PRO A 207 -3.13 2.45 6.38
N LEU A 208 -3.06 3.54 7.15
CA LEU A 208 -3.61 3.66 8.51
C LEU A 208 -4.55 4.85 8.60
N LEU A 209 -5.61 4.73 9.38
CA LEU A 209 -6.44 5.87 9.78
C LEU A 209 -5.82 6.50 11.01
N LEU A 210 -5.38 7.77 10.91
CA LEU A 210 -4.65 8.46 11.97
C LEU A 210 -5.36 9.74 12.41
N PRO A 211 -5.39 10.05 13.72
CA PRO A 211 -6.03 11.24 14.26
C PRO A 211 -5.12 12.48 14.07
N LEU A 212 -5.26 13.18 12.95
CA LEU A 212 -4.42 14.34 12.64
C LEU A 212 -5.07 15.65 13.12
N LYS A 213 -4.35 16.42 13.93
CA LYS A 213 -4.76 17.76 14.37
C LYS A 213 -4.78 18.73 13.18
N LYS A 214 -5.54 19.81 13.28
CA LYS A 214 -5.53 20.85 12.25
C LYS A 214 -4.16 21.55 12.23
N GLY A 215 -3.53 21.64 11.05
CA GLY A 215 -2.20 22.23 10.91
C GLY A 215 -1.08 21.19 10.87
N LYS A 216 0.12 21.53 11.36
CA LYS A 216 1.28 20.63 11.33
C LYS A 216 1.14 19.49 12.34
N ASN A 217 1.43 18.28 11.88
CA ASN A 217 1.53 17.08 12.70
C ASN A 217 2.88 16.40 12.45
N GLN A 218 3.38 15.68 13.44
CA GLN A 218 4.52 14.80 13.28
C GLN A 218 4.05 13.35 13.28
N ILE A 219 4.51 12.57 12.31
CA ILE A 219 4.31 11.12 12.27
C ILE A 219 5.70 10.50 12.41
N THR A 220 5.96 9.89 13.57
CA THR A 220 7.23 9.20 13.84
C THR A 220 7.03 7.71 13.66
N VAL A 221 7.89 7.09 12.85
CA VAL A 221 7.88 5.67 12.56
C VAL A 221 9.11 5.02 13.18
N GLY A 222 8.89 4.04 14.05
CA GLY A 222 9.90 3.17 14.63
C GLY A 222 9.63 1.71 14.27
N GLY A 223 10.31 0.78 14.93
CA GLY A 223 10.14 -0.65 14.72
C GLY A 223 9.47 -1.36 15.90
N LEU A 224 8.61 -2.33 15.61
CA LEU A 224 7.93 -3.20 16.57
C LEU A 224 8.37 -4.65 16.39
N TYR A 225 8.20 -5.44 17.45
CA TYR A 225 8.53 -6.86 17.42
C TYR A 225 7.70 -7.60 16.37
N ASN A 226 8.35 -8.22 15.39
CA ASN A 226 7.71 -8.95 14.29
C ASN A 226 7.72 -10.48 14.47
N GLY A 227 8.17 -10.96 15.64
CA GLY A 227 8.40 -12.37 15.94
C GLY A 227 9.86 -12.83 15.74
N PHE A 228 10.75 -11.96 15.24
CA PHE A 228 12.17 -12.22 15.06
C PHE A 228 13.03 -11.08 15.62
N ASP A 229 12.72 -9.85 15.26
CA ASP A 229 13.41 -8.63 15.70
C ASP A 229 12.44 -7.45 15.77
N TYR A 230 12.97 -6.23 15.90
CA TYR A 230 12.23 -4.97 16.00
C TYR A 230 12.41 -4.09 14.77
N LYS A 231 12.60 -4.67 13.58
CA LYS A 231 12.90 -3.90 12.36
C LYS A 231 11.63 -3.35 11.70
N GLY A 232 11.64 -2.06 11.38
CA GLY A 232 10.65 -1.43 10.51
C GLY A 232 11.04 -1.54 9.03
N ALA A 233 10.08 -1.48 8.11
CA ALA A 233 10.39 -1.48 6.67
C ALA A 233 10.96 -0.13 6.21
N ASP A 234 11.68 -0.14 5.09
CA ASP A 234 12.23 1.07 4.51
C ASP A 234 11.10 1.93 3.97
N LEU A 235 11.12 3.24 4.19
CA LEU A 235 10.02 4.15 3.84
C LEU A 235 10.42 5.09 2.70
N ASP A 236 9.64 5.07 1.62
CA ASP A 236 9.78 5.99 0.49
C ASP A 236 9.07 7.33 0.78
N ARG A 237 7.78 7.25 1.08
CA ARG A 237 6.90 8.42 1.26
C ARG A 237 5.66 8.08 2.07
N LEU A 238 5.01 9.13 2.56
CA LEU A 238 3.64 9.08 3.06
C LEU A 238 2.73 9.80 2.06
N VAL A 239 1.50 9.32 1.94
CA VAL A 239 0.42 10.04 1.26
C VAL A 239 -0.71 10.26 2.24
N VAL A 240 -1.01 11.52 2.56
CA VAL A 240 -2.07 11.91 3.49
C VAL A 240 -3.31 12.32 2.70
N TYR A 241 -4.40 11.61 2.90
CA TYR A 241 -5.66 11.81 2.18
C TYR A 241 -6.56 12.80 2.93
N PRO A 242 -7.48 13.49 2.24
CA PRO A 242 -8.51 14.29 2.92
C PRO A 242 -9.35 13.42 3.87
N PRO A 243 -9.90 14.00 4.95
CA PRO A 243 -10.80 13.27 5.84
C PRO A 243 -12.08 12.87 5.10
N GLU A 244 -12.69 11.76 5.50
CA GLU A 244 -13.94 11.30 4.94
C GLU A 244 -15.06 12.35 5.15
N GLY A 245 -15.87 12.60 4.12
CA GLY A 245 -16.89 13.66 4.14
C GLY A 245 -16.33 15.09 4.10
N GLY A 246 -15.01 15.27 4.11
CA GLY A 246 -14.35 16.55 3.89
C GLY A 246 -14.62 17.05 2.47
N ARG A 247 -15.16 18.26 2.33
CA ARG A 247 -15.28 18.91 1.01
C ARG A 247 -13.87 19.12 0.45
N GLU A 248 -13.45 18.30 -0.52
CA GLU A 248 -12.47 18.76 -1.50
C GLU A 248 -12.99 20.11 -2.02
N LYS A 249 -12.18 21.16 -1.89
CA LYS A 249 -12.43 22.40 -2.63
C LYS A 249 -12.40 21.98 -4.09
N ARG A 250 -13.59 21.72 -4.68
CA ARG A 250 -13.77 21.34 -6.08
C ARG A 250 -12.76 22.11 -6.91
N SER A 251 -11.87 21.36 -7.55
CA SER A 251 -10.91 21.92 -8.50
C SER A 251 -11.67 22.81 -9.49
N LEU A 252 -11.10 23.97 -9.83
CA LEU A 252 -11.70 24.90 -10.80
C LEU A 252 -12.06 24.21 -12.13
N MET A 253 -11.35 23.12 -12.47
CA MET A 253 -11.63 22.27 -13.64
C MET A 253 -13.00 21.55 -13.56
N GLU A 254 -13.44 21.10 -12.39
CA GLU A 254 -14.77 20.46 -12.24
C GLU A 254 -15.92 21.48 -12.38
N LYS A 255 -15.68 22.75 -12.04
CA LYS A 255 -16.67 23.82 -12.25
C LYS A 255 -16.80 24.25 -13.71
N LEU A 256 -15.77 24.01 -14.53
CA LEU A 256 -15.73 24.44 -15.93
C LEU A 256 -16.25 23.40 -16.92
N GLY A 257 -16.64 22.20 -16.46
CA GLY A 257 -17.32 21.20 -17.30
C GLY A 257 -16.51 20.72 -18.50
N LEU A 258 -15.18 20.85 -18.46
CA LEU A 258 -14.30 20.37 -19.52
C LEU A 258 -14.01 18.89 -19.28
N TRP A 259 -14.76 18.05 -20.00
CA TRP A 259 -14.49 16.65 -20.30
C TRP A 259 -14.60 16.46 -21.80
#